data_AF-A0A1I4VI32-F1
#
_entry.id   AF-A0A1I4VI32-F1
#
_cell.length_a   1.000
_cell.length_b   1.000
_cell.length_c   1.000
_cell.angle_alpha   90.00
_cell.angle_beta   90.00
_cell.angle_gamma   90.00
#
_symmetry.space_group_name_H-M   'P 1'
#
loop_
_entity.id
_entity.type
_entity.pdbx_description
1 polymer ?
#
loop_
_entity_poly.entity_id
_entity_poly.type
_entity_poly.pdbx_seq_one_letter_code
_entity_poly.pdbx_strand_id
1 'polypeptide(L)'
;MLSWALLDTAADRWTGSANADTARTEAESTIKAWLAADTLRAAAEAGRPVTAAERADITAAVRTSDDAAAERLYRGLGRDASIARLEDVCEVDVETSRPGWWSFTRVTAVDAARILGCVRDRAPDWTGGAELLTDLASITPDGRSGIHTGLPGAVAEKNGWTLHGDGGWNLNCVLAWRERSLAVLTSYPAERGAGYGWAVCRDVADAVLAVEIPAGGTPAGDVLADGTPSGAGAHADGAG
;
A
#
# COMPACT_ATOMS: atom_id res chain seq x y z
N MET A 1 -4.15 11.73 -13.72
CA MET A 1 -3.12 10.70 -13.53
C MET A 1 -3.80 9.41 -13.12
N LEU A 2 -3.36 8.27 -13.63
CA LEU A 2 -3.67 6.94 -13.10
C LEU A 2 -2.35 6.17 -12.99
N SER A 3 -2.12 5.52 -11.85
CA SER A 3 -0.96 4.68 -11.58
C SER A 3 -1.39 3.52 -10.67
N TRP A 4 -0.88 2.32 -10.90
CA TRP A 4 -1.21 1.16 -10.06
C TRP A 4 -0.05 0.17 -9.98
N ALA A 5 0.02 -0.56 -8.87
CA ALA A 5 0.98 -1.62 -8.64
C ALA A 5 0.35 -2.76 -7.82
N LEU A 6 0.58 -3.99 -8.24
CA LEU A 6 0.35 -5.21 -7.48
C LEU A 6 1.71 -5.81 -7.09
N LEU A 7 1.95 -5.91 -5.79
CA LEU A 7 3.17 -6.40 -5.17
C LEU A 7 2.97 -7.83 -4.66
N ASP A 8 3.90 -8.73 -4.98
CA ASP A 8 4.18 -9.96 -4.27
C ASP A 8 5.19 -9.66 -3.17
N THR A 9 4.72 -9.57 -1.92
CA THR A 9 5.56 -9.14 -0.80
C THR A 9 6.53 -10.22 -0.34
N ALA A 10 6.28 -11.49 -0.65
CA ALA A 10 7.19 -12.58 -0.31
C ALA A 10 8.37 -12.66 -1.28
N ALA A 11 8.16 -12.31 -2.55
CA ALA A 11 9.18 -12.34 -3.58
C ALA A 11 9.86 -10.97 -3.83
N ASP A 12 9.36 -9.90 -3.22
CA ASP A 12 9.68 -8.49 -3.54
C ASP A 12 9.63 -8.22 -5.06
N ARG A 13 8.53 -8.63 -5.69
CA ARG A 13 8.27 -8.40 -7.12
C ARG A 13 6.96 -7.69 -7.32
N TRP A 14 6.87 -6.82 -8.31
CA TRP A 14 5.63 -6.13 -8.62
C TRP A 14 5.33 -6.12 -10.12
N THR A 15 4.04 -6.04 -10.42
CA THR A 15 3.50 -5.71 -11.75
C THR A 15 2.70 -4.42 -11.63
N GLY A 16 2.72 -3.56 -12.64
CA GLY A 16 2.10 -2.25 -12.52
C GLY A 16 1.92 -1.53 -13.85
N SER A 17 1.33 -0.35 -13.78
CA SER A 17 1.35 0.59 -14.90
C SER A 17 2.77 1.05 -15.22
N ALA A 18 3.00 1.54 -16.44
CA ALA A 18 4.33 2.00 -16.88
C ALA A 18 4.93 3.14 -16.04
N ASN A 19 4.12 3.78 -15.21
CA ASN A 19 4.49 4.88 -14.31
C ASN A 19 4.36 4.51 -12.82
N ALA A 20 4.24 3.21 -12.49
CA ALA A 20 3.96 2.71 -11.15
C ALA A 20 4.99 3.13 -10.10
N ASP A 21 6.26 3.28 -10.50
CA ASP A 21 7.45 3.57 -9.70
C ASP A 21 7.97 5.01 -9.87
N THR A 22 7.30 5.83 -10.67
CA THR A 22 7.77 7.18 -11.04
C THR A 22 6.73 8.26 -10.83
N ALA A 23 5.44 7.96 -11.07
CA ALA A 23 4.37 8.92 -10.87
C ALA A 23 4.00 9.02 -9.38
N ARG A 24 4.19 10.21 -8.81
CA ARG A 24 3.92 10.51 -7.40
C ARG A 24 2.65 11.34 -7.19
N THR A 25 1.83 10.93 -6.24
CA THR A 25 0.72 11.73 -5.67
C THR A 25 0.82 11.77 -4.15
N GLU A 26 0.07 12.66 -3.51
CA GLU A 26 -0.02 12.72 -2.06
C GLU A 26 -0.72 11.46 -1.52
N ALA A 27 -0.22 10.92 -0.41
CA ALA A 27 -0.74 9.71 0.22
C ALA A 27 -2.15 9.89 0.77
N GLU A 28 -2.54 11.13 1.08
CA GLU A 28 -3.81 11.42 1.75
C GLU A 28 -3.92 10.61 3.05
N SER A 29 -5.05 9.95 3.27
CA SER A 29 -5.26 9.12 4.46
C SER A 29 -4.60 7.74 4.41
N THR A 30 -3.96 7.32 3.31
CA THR A 30 -3.32 5.98 3.25
C THR A 30 -2.17 5.87 4.24
N ILE A 31 -1.40 6.95 4.43
CA ILE A 31 -0.27 7.03 5.35
C ILE A 31 -0.65 6.79 6.83
N LYS A 32 -1.93 6.92 7.19
CA LYS A 32 -2.41 6.66 8.57
C LYS A 32 -2.20 5.21 8.99
N ALA A 33 -2.15 4.26 8.06
CA ALA A 33 -1.79 2.88 8.35
C ALA A 33 -0.36 2.78 8.91
N TRP A 34 0.58 3.53 8.31
CA TRP A 34 1.94 3.63 8.82
C TRP A 34 2.00 4.33 10.18
N LEU A 35 1.33 5.48 10.35
CA LEU A 35 1.33 6.19 11.64
C LEU A 35 0.82 5.31 12.79
N ALA A 36 -0.18 4.47 12.52
CA ALA A 36 -0.67 3.51 13.49
C ALA A 36 0.39 2.43 13.82
N ALA A 37 1.00 1.83 12.80
CA ALA A 37 2.04 0.83 12.95
C ALA A 37 3.30 1.36 13.66
N ASP A 38 3.77 2.55 13.28
CA ASP A 38 4.93 3.21 13.88
C ASP A 38 4.68 3.57 15.36
N THR A 39 3.42 3.84 15.74
CA THR A 39 3.04 4.00 17.16
C THR A 39 3.22 2.70 17.95
N LEU A 40 2.84 1.55 17.39
CA LEU A 40 3.07 0.25 18.01
C LEU A 40 4.57 -0.04 18.13
N ARG A 41 5.33 0.19 17.04
CA ARG A 41 6.79 0.04 16.98
C ARG A 41 7.48 0.89 18.04
N ALA A 42 7.14 2.18 18.12
CA ALA A 42 7.75 3.11 19.07
C ALA A 42 7.46 2.73 20.54
N ALA A 43 6.27 2.21 20.83
CA ALA A 43 5.96 1.68 22.16
C ALA A 43 6.80 0.44 22.48
N ALA A 44 6.92 -0.49 21.53
CA ALA A 44 7.73 -1.70 21.67
C ALA A 44 9.22 -1.38 21.91
N GLU A 45 9.81 -0.44 21.15
CA GLU A 45 11.19 0.02 21.34
C GLU A 45 11.42 0.68 22.70
N ALA A 46 10.43 1.40 23.21
CA ALA A 46 10.47 1.98 24.55
C ALA A 46 10.20 0.94 25.66
N GLY A 47 10.02 -0.34 25.33
CA GLY A 47 9.77 -1.41 26.29
C GLY A 47 8.43 -1.26 27.02
N ARG A 48 7.44 -0.59 26.41
CA ARG A 48 6.13 -0.33 26.99
C ARG A 48 4.99 -0.79 26.08
N PRO A 49 3.80 -1.10 26.62
CA PRO A 49 2.61 -1.22 25.79
C PRO A 49 2.19 0.15 25.24
N VAL A 50 1.38 0.14 24.18
CA VAL A 50 0.61 1.33 23.80
C VAL A 50 -0.37 1.70 24.91
N THR A 51 -0.53 3.00 25.14
CA THR A 51 -1.51 3.54 26.07
C THR A 51 -2.93 3.37 25.52
N ALA A 52 -3.93 3.45 26.40
CA ALA A 52 -5.33 3.44 25.98
C ALA A 52 -5.66 4.60 25.01
N ALA A 53 -5.03 5.75 25.19
CA ALA A 53 -5.21 6.91 24.30
C ALA A 53 -4.60 6.65 22.90
N GLU A 54 -3.36 6.16 22.84
CA GLU A 54 -2.73 5.76 21.56
C GLU A 54 -3.55 4.69 20.85
N ARG A 55 -4.08 3.70 21.58
CA ARG A 55 -4.93 2.68 20.98
C ARG A 55 -6.24 3.25 20.43
N ALA A 56 -6.88 4.17 21.15
CA ALA A 56 -8.08 4.84 20.69
C ALA A 56 -7.79 5.67 19.41
N ASP A 57 -6.67 6.37 19.39
CA ASP A 57 -6.22 7.17 18.24
C ASP A 57 -5.90 6.29 17.03
N ILE A 58 -5.20 5.17 17.21
CA ILE A 58 -4.97 4.16 16.17
C ILE A 58 -6.30 3.70 15.56
N THR A 59 -7.25 3.32 16.42
CA THR A 59 -8.55 2.80 15.99
C THR A 59 -9.32 3.84 15.18
N ALA A 60 -9.38 5.09 15.65
CA ALA A 60 -10.07 6.18 14.95
C ALA A 60 -9.38 6.57 13.64
N ALA A 61 -8.04 6.71 13.64
CA ALA A 61 -7.28 7.07 12.46
C ALA A 61 -7.40 6.02 11.34
N VAL A 62 -7.49 4.73 11.70
CA VAL A 62 -7.60 3.65 10.73
C VAL A 62 -9.04 3.43 10.29
N ARG A 63 -9.98 3.21 11.23
CA ARG A 63 -11.34 2.76 10.90
C ARG A 63 -12.20 3.85 10.30
N THR A 64 -12.17 5.04 10.90
CA THR A 64 -13.00 6.19 10.49
C THR A 64 -12.19 7.25 9.75
N SER A 65 -10.89 7.01 9.53
CA SER A 65 -9.99 7.97 8.90
C SER A 65 -9.91 9.31 9.66
N ASP A 66 -10.02 9.32 10.98
CA ASP A 66 -10.04 10.55 11.79
C ASP A 66 -8.70 11.32 11.71
N ASP A 67 -8.75 12.58 11.26
CA ASP A 67 -7.56 13.42 11.07
C ASP A 67 -6.97 13.91 12.40
N ALA A 68 -7.79 14.17 13.42
CA ALA A 68 -7.30 14.64 14.70
C ALA A 68 -6.57 13.54 15.46
N ALA A 69 -7.04 12.30 15.36
CA ALA A 69 -6.36 11.11 15.86
C ALA A 69 -5.03 10.90 15.13
N ALA A 70 -5.04 10.93 13.78
CA ALA A 70 -3.81 10.84 12.99
C ALA A 70 -2.79 11.92 13.36
N GLU A 71 -3.24 13.16 13.56
CA GLU A 71 -2.38 14.28 13.97
C GLU A 71 -1.77 14.06 15.35
N ARG A 72 -2.50 13.48 16.31
CA ARG A 72 -1.94 13.14 17.63
C ARG A 72 -0.87 12.06 17.54
N LEU A 73 -1.12 10.99 16.77
CA LEU A 73 -0.13 9.95 16.51
C LEU A 73 1.12 10.54 15.86
N TYR A 74 0.94 11.29 14.78
CA TYR A 74 2.01 11.96 14.04
C TYR A 74 2.88 12.84 14.94
N ARG A 75 2.27 13.67 15.80
CA ARG A 75 2.99 14.50 16.77
C ARG A 75 3.74 13.67 17.80
N GLY A 76 3.10 12.63 18.34
CA GLY A 76 3.72 11.72 19.32
C GLY A 76 4.94 11.00 18.76
N LEU A 77 4.96 10.74 17.46
CA LEU A 77 6.04 10.08 16.73
C LEU A 77 7.18 11.02 16.30
N GLY A 78 7.12 12.30 16.68
CA GLY A 78 8.12 13.29 16.28
C GLY A 78 7.90 13.88 14.89
N ARG A 79 6.66 13.86 14.38
CA ARG A 79 6.26 14.44 13.09
C ARG A 79 7.00 13.80 11.91
N ASP A 80 7.68 14.59 11.09
CA ASP A 80 8.37 14.13 9.87
C ASP A 80 9.41 13.05 10.19
N ALA A 81 9.88 12.94 11.44
CA ALA A 81 10.73 11.82 11.88
C ALA A 81 10.05 10.44 11.70
N SER A 82 8.72 10.36 11.78
CA SER A 82 7.96 9.16 11.46
C SER A 82 7.98 8.84 9.97
N ILE A 83 7.92 9.87 9.13
CA ILE A 83 7.98 9.71 7.66
C ILE A 83 9.39 9.31 7.24
N ALA A 84 10.44 9.90 7.83
CA ALA A 84 11.82 9.48 7.57
C ALA A 84 12.05 8.01 7.95
N ARG A 85 11.52 7.55 9.09
CA ARG A 85 11.59 6.13 9.49
C ARG A 85 10.86 5.20 8.53
N LEU A 86 9.85 5.69 7.81
CA LEU A 86 9.10 4.86 6.87
C LEU A 86 10.01 4.34 5.75
N GLU A 87 10.90 5.19 5.24
CA GLU A 87 11.85 4.85 4.18
C GLU A 87 12.74 3.67 4.61
N ASP A 88 13.31 3.76 5.81
CA ASP A 88 14.19 2.72 6.36
C ASP A 88 13.43 1.43 6.72
N VAL A 89 12.23 1.55 7.30
CA VAL A 89 11.50 0.39 7.84
C VAL A 89 10.79 -0.40 6.74
N CYS A 90 10.25 0.29 5.74
CA CYS A 90 9.43 -0.30 4.68
C CYS A 90 10.11 -0.30 3.31
N GLU A 91 11.36 0.17 3.21
CA GLU A 91 12.18 0.15 1.99
C GLU A 91 11.47 0.88 0.82
N VAL A 92 11.03 2.11 1.09
CA VAL A 92 10.32 2.98 0.14
C VAL A 92 11.03 4.31 -0.06
N ASP A 93 10.76 4.97 -1.18
CA ASP A 93 11.34 6.27 -1.54
C ASP A 93 10.24 7.35 -1.59
N VAL A 94 9.97 7.93 -0.42
CA VAL A 94 8.94 8.96 -0.26
C VAL A 94 9.56 10.35 -0.18
N GLU A 95 8.78 11.36 -0.58
CA GLU A 95 9.14 12.76 -0.37
C GLU A 95 7.95 13.49 0.28
N THR A 96 8.13 14.71 0.76
CA THR A 96 6.99 15.53 1.22
C THR A 96 6.90 16.82 0.42
N SER A 97 5.71 17.11 -0.11
CA SER A 97 5.46 18.43 -0.74
C SER A 97 5.19 19.53 0.28
N ARG A 98 4.93 19.15 1.54
CA ARG A 98 4.64 20.08 2.63
C ARG A 98 5.15 19.54 3.96
N PRO A 99 6.42 19.81 4.31
CA PRO A 99 7.00 19.39 5.59
C PRO A 99 6.12 19.77 6.79
N GLY A 100 5.99 18.86 7.74
CA GLY A 100 5.12 19.01 8.91
C GLY A 100 3.67 18.59 8.67
N TRP A 101 3.33 18.03 7.50
CA TRP A 101 1.99 17.57 7.15
C TRP A 101 2.02 16.13 6.62
N TRP A 102 1.59 15.18 7.44
CA TRP A 102 1.65 13.75 7.12
C TRP A 102 0.91 13.37 5.82
N SER A 103 -0.23 14.01 5.51
CA SER A 103 -1.03 13.68 4.31
C SER A 103 -0.35 14.07 3.01
N PHE A 104 0.60 15.02 3.06
CA PHE A 104 1.39 15.52 1.94
C PHE A 104 2.70 14.71 1.76
N THR A 105 2.72 13.48 2.26
CA THR A 105 3.75 12.50 1.90
C THR A 105 3.44 12.02 0.49
N ARG A 106 4.36 12.22 -0.44
CA ARG A 106 4.23 11.79 -1.82
C ARG A 106 4.73 10.37 -1.99
N VAL A 107 3.90 9.56 -2.60
CA VAL A 107 4.13 8.13 -2.83
C VAL A 107 3.91 7.79 -4.29
N THR A 108 4.70 6.84 -4.79
CA THR A 108 4.37 6.12 -6.03
C THR A 108 3.38 4.98 -5.73
N ALA A 109 2.86 4.31 -6.77
CA ALA A 109 1.98 3.16 -6.56
C ALA A 109 2.75 1.99 -5.91
N VAL A 110 4.01 1.79 -6.29
CA VAL A 110 4.90 0.81 -5.67
C VAL A 110 5.11 1.13 -4.19
N ASP A 111 5.42 2.40 -3.85
CA ASP A 111 5.60 2.80 -2.44
C ASP A 111 4.32 2.58 -1.64
N ALA A 112 3.16 3.01 -2.15
CA ALA A 112 1.89 2.84 -1.45
C ALA A 112 1.56 1.36 -1.17
N ALA A 113 1.79 0.48 -2.15
CA ALA A 113 1.63 -0.96 -1.97
C ALA A 113 2.62 -1.53 -0.95
N ARG A 114 3.90 -1.12 -1.02
CA ARG A 114 4.95 -1.53 -0.07
C ARG A 114 4.64 -1.08 1.36
N ILE A 115 4.19 0.16 1.55
CA ILE A 115 3.84 0.70 2.88
C ILE A 115 2.77 -0.17 3.54
N LEU A 116 1.66 -0.46 2.87
CA LEU A 116 0.60 -1.25 3.49
C LEU A 116 0.97 -2.73 3.65
N GLY A 117 1.75 -3.30 2.72
CA GLY A 117 2.32 -4.64 2.85
C GLY A 117 3.25 -4.76 4.05
N CYS A 118 4.16 -3.81 4.20
CA CYS A 118 5.06 -3.66 5.35
C CYS A 118 4.29 -3.55 6.67
N VAL A 119 3.23 -2.72 6.73
CA VAL A 119 2.36 -2.61 7.91
C VAL A 119 1.72 -3.96 8.24
N ARG A 120 1.17 -4.67 7.23
CA ARG A 120 0.57 -5.99 7.43
C ARG A 120 1.56 -7.00 8.00
N ASP A 121 2.79 -7.01 7.48
CA ASP A 121 3.80 -8.01 7.83
C ASP A 121 4.49 -7.72 9.17
N ARG A 122 4.74 -6.45 9.48
CA ARG A 122 5.48 -6.04 10.69
C ARG A 122 4.57 -5.81 11.90
N ALA A 123 3.31 -5.43 11.70
CA ALA A 123 2.40 -5.17 12.83
C ALA A 123 2.33 -6.35 13.83
N PRO A 124 2.24 -7.63 13.40
CA PRO A 124 2.21 -8.78 14.31
C PRO A 124 3.41 -8.90 15.27
N ASP A 125 4.55 -8.29 14.94
CA ASP A 125 5.75 -8.30 15.79
C ASP A 125 5.63 -7.35 16.99
N TRP A 126 4.62 -6.47 17.00
CA TRP A 126 4.38 -5.50 18.06
C TRP A 126 3.09 -5.80 18.82
N THR A 127 3.11 -5.56 20.13
CA THR A 127 1.92 -5.64 20.98
C THR A 127 0.82 -4.71 20.45
N GLY A 128 -0.37 -5.25 20.18
CA GLY A 128 -1.48 -4.51 19.56
C GLY A 128 -1.58 -4.69 18.03
N GLY A 129 -0.64 -5.42 17.41
CA GLY A 129 -0.56 -5.63 15.97
C GLY A 129 -1.76 -6.35 15.37
N ALA A 130 -2.18 -7.45 16.02
CA ALA A 130 -3.35 -8.21 15.57
C ALA A 130 -4.62 -7.35 15.58
N GLU A 131 -4.73 -6.47 16.58
CA GLU A 131 -5.85 -5.55 16.68
C GLU A 131 -5.78 -4.42 15.63
N LEU A 132 -4.59 -3.91 15.30
CA LEU A 132 -4.41 -3.00 14.18
C LEU A 132 -4.86 -3.64 12.85
N LEU A 133 -4.48 -4.90 12.59
CA LEU A 133 -4.94 -5.60 11.39
C LEU A 133 -6.45 -5.84 11.39
N THR A 134 -7.04 -6.08 12.56
CA THR A 134 -8.50 -6.16 12.72
C THR A 134 -9.17 -4.83 12.40
N ASP A 135 -8.58 -3.72 12.84
CA ASP A 135 -9.06 -2.37 12.55
C ASP A 135 -8.95 -2.03 11.05
N LEU A 136 -7.83 -2.41 10.40
CA LEU A 136 -7.63 -2.26 8.94
C LEU A 136 -8.59 -3.13 8.11
N ALA A 137 -9.06 -4.27 8.64
CA ALA A 137 -10.11 -5.08 8.01
C ALA A 137 -11.53 -4.55 8.26
N SER A 138 -11.67 -3.63 9.22
CA SER A 138 -12.95 -3.16 9.74
C SER A 138 -13.17 -1.66 9.57
N ILE A 139 -12.60 -1.07 8.51
CA ILE A 139 -12.84 0.32 8.14
C ILE A 139 -14.33 0.58 7.86
N THR A 140 -14.81 1.80 8.13
CA THR A 140 -16.21 2.16 7.96
C THR A 140 -16.62 2.22 6.49
N PRO A 141 -17.93 2.08 6.16
CA PRO A 141 -18.40 2.06 4.79
C PRO A 141 -17.92 3.24 3.93
N ASP A 142 -17.87 4.46 4.50
CA ASP A 142 -17.44 5.67 3.78
C ASP A 142 -15.97 5.63 3.35
N GLY A 143 -15.14 4.81 4.00
CA GLY A 143 -13.74 4.61 3.66
C GLY A 143 -13.47 3.38 2.79
N ARG A 144 -14.46 2.53 2.50
CA ARG A 144 -14.29 1.26 1.76
C ARG A 144 -14.31 1.50 0.25
N SER A 145 -13.33 0.93 -0.45
CA SER A 145 -13.30 0.92 -1.93
C SER A 145 -14.35 -0.03 -2.54
N GLY A 146 -14.68 -1.10 -1.81
CA GLY A 146 -15.47 -2.25 -2.28
C GLY A 146 -14.62 -3.45 -2.75
N ILE A 147 -13.32 -3.25 -2.98
CA ILE A 147 -12.39 -4.27 -3.52
C ILE A 147 -12.22 -5.45 -2.57
N HIS A 148 -12.23 -5.20 -1.25
CA HIS A 148 -12.04 -6.22 -0.21
C HIS A 148 -12.95 -7.46 -0.35
N THR A 149 -14.15 -7.32 -0.91
CA THR A 149 -15.14 -8.41 -1.03
C THR A 149 -14.71 -9.51 -2.00
N GLY A 150 -13.87 -9.19 -2.98
CA GLY A 150 -13.34 -10.14 -3.97
C GLY A 150 -12.03 -10.80 -3.55
N LEU A 151 -11.44 -10.36 -2.43
CA LEU A 151 -10.12 -10.81 -2.00
C LEU A 151 -10.21 -11.93 -0.97
N PRO A 152 -9.35 -12.96 -1.06
CA PRO A 152 -9.41 -14.07 -0.13
C PRO A 152 -8.67 -13.72 1.17
N GLY A 153 -9.13 -14.30 2.29
CA GLY A 153 -8.47 -14.18 3.60
C GLY A 153 -8.72 -12.84 4.29
N ALA A 154 -7.92 -12.54 5.32
CA ALA A 154 -7.95 -11.22 5.97
C ALA A 154 -7.33 -10.15 5.06
N VAL A 155 -8.01 -9.02 4.93
CA VAL A 155 -7.62 -7.90 4.07
C VAL A 155 -7.41 -6.68 4.95
N ALA A 156 -6.21 -6.13 4.95
CA ALA A 156 -5.96 -4.79 5.47
C ALA A 156 -6.27 -3.77 4.36
N GLU A 157 -7.08 -2.76 4.64
CA GLU A 157 -7.44 -1.72 3.69
C GLU A 157 -7.24 -0.34 4.33
N LYS A 158 -6.53 0.55 3.62
CA LYS A 158 -6.50 1.97 3.97
C LYS A 158 -6.48 2.82 2.72
N ASN A 159 -7.57 3.56 2.53
CA ASN A 159 -7.74 4.46 1.40
C ASN A 159 -7.59 5.92 1.83
N GLY A 160 -7.48 6.83 0.85
CA GLY A 160 -7.46 8.27 1.07
C GLY A 160 -7.93 9.05 -0.14
N TRP A 161 -8.62 10.17 0.09
CA TRP A 161 -9.12 11.04 -0.96
C TRP A 161 -9.18 12.48 -0.46
N THR A 162 -8.73 13.42 -1.29
CA THR A 162 -8.74 14.85 -0.98
C THR A 162 -9.00 15.65 -2.24
N LEU A 163 -9.85 16.67 -2.15
CA LEU A 163 -10.04 17.67 -3.20
C LEU A 163 -9.06 18.82 -2.95
N HIS A 164 -8.02 18.93 -3.78
CA HIS A 164 -6.97 19.96 -3.66
C HIS A 164 -7.35 21.26 -4.38
N GLY A 165 -8.50 21.84 -4.02
CA GLY A 165 -9.01 23.05 -4.67
C GLY A 165 -9.06 22.91 -6.20
N ASP A 166 -8.47 23.87 -6.91
CA ASP A 166 -8.38 23.87 -8.38
C ASP A 166 -7.46 22.76 -8.93
N GLY A 167 -6.66 22.10 -8.08
CA GLY A 167 -5.78 20.98 -8.44
C GLY A 167 -6.50 19.66 -8.68
N GLY A 168 -7.80 19.59 -8.35
CA GLY A 168 -8.63 18.40 -8.53
C GLY A 168 -8.52 17.39 -7.39
N TRP A 169 -9.13 16.23 -7.59
CA TRP A 169 -9.09 15.13 -6.64
C TRP A 169 -7.77 14.38 -6.72
N ASN A 170 -7.25 13.98 -5.57
CA ASN A 170 -6.45 12.77 -5.40
C ASN A 170 -7.33 11.71 -4.73
N LEU A 171 -7.26 10.47 -5.20
CA LEU A 171 -7.91 9.33 -4.58
C LEU A 171 -7.04 8.08 -4.73
N ASN A 172 -6.76 7.44 -3.60
CA ASN A 172 -5.86 6.31 -3.49
C ASN A 172 -6.59 5.15 -2.81
N CYS A 173 -6.59 3.99 -3.44
CA CYS A 173 -7.08 2.75 -2.85
C CYS A 173 -5.92 1.79 -2.62
N VAL A 174 -5.74 1.32 -1.38
CA VAL A 174 -4.61 0.46 -1.01
C VAL A 174 -5.09 -0.69 -0.15
N LEU A 175 -4.78 -1.91 -0.58
CA LEU A 175 -5.19 -3.15 0.06
C LEU A 175 -4.00 -4.11 0.18
N ALA A 176 -3.88 -4.80 1.31
CA ALA A 176 -2.90 -5.84 1.53
C ALA A 176 -3.59 -7.10 2.08
N TRP A 177 -3.31 -8.26 1.48
CA TRP A 177 -3.90 -9.55 1.85
C TRP A 177 -2.91 -10.66 1.51
N ARG A 178 -2.84 -11.72 2.32
CA ARG A 178 -1.81 -12.77 2.15
C ARG A 178 -0.42 -12.14 1.93
N GLU A 179 0.36 -12.65 0.98
CA GLU A 179 1.63 -12.09 0.51
C GLU A 179 1.44 -11.15 -0.68
N ARG A 180 0.35 -10.37 -0.71
CA ARG A 180 0.00 -9.45 -1.82
C ARG A 180 -0.38 -8.07 -1.32
N SER A 181 -0.05 -7.03 -2.10
CA SER A 181 -0.50 -5.66 -1.84
C SER A 181 -0.81 -4.95 -3.14
N LEU A 182 -1.97 -4.30 -3.24
CA LEU A 182 -2.42 -3.55 -4.40
C LEU A 182 -2.57 -2.08 -4.02
N ALA A 183 -2.01 -1.20 -4.84
CA ALA A 183 -2.28 0.23 -4.79
C ALA A 183 -2.80 0.72 -6.14
N VAL A 184 -3.86 1.54 -6.10
CA VAL A 184 -4.37 2.29 -7.25
C VAL A 184 -4.42 3.77 -6.86
N LEU A 185 -3.63 4.60 -7.54
CA LEU A 185 -3.50 6.03 -7.31
C LEU A 185 -4.06 6.79 -8.50
N THR A 186 -5.01 7.69 -8.26
CA THR A 186 -5.63 8.48 -9.32
C THR A 186 -5.78 9.94 -8.92
N SER A 187 -5.47 10.83 -9.88
CA SER A 187 -5.73 12.27 -9.76
C SER A 187 -6.53 12.76 -10.96
N TYR A 188 -7.59 13.53 -10.72
CA TYR A 188 -8.55 13.89 -11.76
C TYR A 188 -9.31 15.19 -11.44
N PRO A 189 -9.90 15.86 -12.46
CA PRO A 189 -10.60 17.14 -12.26
C PRO A 189 -11.75 17.08 -11.24
N ALA A 190 -11.96 18.19 -10.53
CA ALA A 190 -12.91 18.30 -9.42
C ALA A 190 -14.35 17.92 -9.81
N GLU A 191 -14.75 18.21 -11.05
CA GLU A 191 -16.11 18.09 -11.58
C GLU A 191 -16.58 16.63 -11.67
N ARG A 192 -15.66 15.67 -11.59
CA ARG A 192 -15.97 14.23 -11.66
C ARG A 192 -16.44 13.67 -10.32
N GLY A 193 -16.12 14.35 -9.20
CA GLY A 193 -16.44 13.93 -7.85
C GLY A 193 -15.71 12.66 -7.37
N ALA A 194 -15.70 12.42 -6.05
CA ALA A 194 -15.00 11.29 -5.46
C ALA A 194 -15.47 9.91 -5.98
N GLY A 195 -16.76 9.79 -6.33
CA GLY A 195 -17.34 8.57 -6.87
C GLY A 195 -16.65 8.05 -8.14
N TYR A 196 -16.13 8.96 -8.98
CA TYR A 196 -15.35 8.60 -10.15
C TYR A 196 -14.04 7.89 -9.76
N GLY A 197 -13.27 8.42 -8.81
CA GLY A 197 -12.03 7.80 -8.38
C GLY A 197 -12.25 6.43 -7.72
N TRP A 198 -13.31 6.29 -6.92
CA TRP A 198 -13.69 4.98 -6.36
C TRP A 198 -14.01 3.95 -7.44
N ALA A 199 -14.70 4.36 -8.52
CA ALA A 199 -14.96 3.49 -9.66
C ALA A 199 -13.66 3.08 -10.37
N VAL A 200 -12.76 4.04 -10.63
CA VAL A 200 -11.45 3.76 -11.23
C VAL A 200 -10.66 2.74 -10.41
N CYS A 201 -10.64 2.85 -9.07
CA CYS A 201 -9.98 1.85 -8.23
C CYS A 201 -10.55 0.44 -8.43
N ARG A 202 -11.88 0.30 -8.45
CA ARG A 202 -12.54 -1.00 -8.64
C ARG A 202 -12.28 -1.57 -10.01
N ASP A 203 -12.41 -0.76 -11.07
CA ASP A 203 -12.19 -1.20 -12.45
C ASP A 203 -10.76 -1.69 -12.66
N VAL A 204 -9.76 -1.00 -12.08
CA VAL A 204 -8.36 -1.45 -12.11
C VAL A 204 -8.17 -2.73 -11.31
N ALA A 205 -8.72 -2.81 -10.09
CA ALA A 205 -8.60 -4.00 -9.26
C ALA A 205 -9.22 -5.23 -9.94
N ASP A 206 -10.41 -5.10 -10.52
CA ASP A 206 -11.08 -6.19 -11.25
C ASP A 206 -10.23 -6.67 -12.44
N ALA A 207 -9.66 -5.74 -13.22
CA ALA A 207 -8.81 -6.07 -14.35
C ALA A 207 -7.50 -6.77 -13.93
N VAL A 208 -6.83 -6.28 -12.89
CA VAL A 208 -5.56 -6.82 -12.39
C VAL A 208 -5.76 -8.19 -11.74
N LEU A 209 -6.78 -8.33 -10.90
CA LEU A 209 -7.01 -9.57 -10.14
C LEU A 209 -7.57 -10.71 -11.01
N ALA A 210 -8.26 -10.39 -12.11
CA ALA A 210 -8.73 -11.40 -13.06
C ALA A 210 -7.60 -12.14 -13.80
N VAL A 211 -6.44 -11.50 -13.97
CA VAL A 211 -5.26 -12.08 -14.63
C VAL A 211 -4.44 -12.95 -13.66
N GLU A 212 -4.37 -12.54 -12.40
CA GLU A 212 -3.46 -13.11 -11.39
C GLU A 212 -4.10 -14.20 -10.50
N ILE A 213 -5.43 -14.28 -10.45
CA ILE A 213 -6.16 -15.35 -9.76
C ILE A 213 -6.99 -16.13 -10.79
N PRO A 214 -6.40 -17.10 -11.52
CA PRO A 214 -7.19 -17.97 -12.37
C PRO A 214 -8.15 -18.75 -11.48
N ALA A 215 -9.41 -18.88 -11.91
CA ALA A 215 -10.37 -19.77 -11.28
C ALA A 215 -9.83 -21.22 -11.32
N GLY A 216 -9.14 -21.64 -10.24
CA GLY A 216 -8.74 -23.03 -9.99
C GLY A 216 -7.32 -23.47 -10.41
N GLY A 217 -6.30 -22.60 -10.53
CA GLY A 217 -4.96 -23.01 -10.96
C GLY A 217 -3.80 -22.44 -10.15
N THR A 218 -2.79 -23.27 -9.86
CA THR A 218 -1.49 -22.95 -9.23
C THR A 218 -0.77 -21.80 -9.97
N PRO A 219 -0.03 -20.90 -9.28
CA PRO A 219 0.63 -19.76 -9.91
C PRO A 219 1.59 -20.18 -11.03
N ALA A 220 1.51 -19.52 -12.18
CA ALA A 220 2.45 -19.70 -13.28
C ALA A 220 3.82 -19.16 -12.87
N GLY A 221 4.83 -20.02 -12.97
CA GLY A 221 6.24 -19.66 -12.75
C GLY A 221 6.75 -18.70 -13.82
N ASP A 222 7.49 -17.71 -13.34
CA ASP A 222 8.56 -16.94 -13.96
C ASP A 222 8.72 -17.04 -15.50
N VAL A 223 8.42 -15.94 -16.18
CA VAL A 223 8.99 -15.66 -17.51
C VAL A 223 10.27 -14.85 -17.28
N LEU A 224 11.41 -15.54 -17.28
CA LEU A 224 12.71 -14.91 -17.53
C LEU A 224 12.87 -14.70 -19.04
N ALA A 225 13.10 -13.44 -19.42
CA ALA A 225 13.73 -13.11 -20.69
C ALA A 225 15.20 -13.54 -20.65
N ASP A 226 15.65 -14.37 -21.59
CA ASP A 226 16.70 -13.97 -22.55
C ASP A 226 17.10 -15.10 -23.51
N GLY A 227 17.21 -14.72 -24.79
CA GLY A 227 18.45 -14.88 -25.56
C GLY A 227 18.97 -16.29 -25.90
N THR A 228 18.63 -16.72 -27.12
CA THR A 228 19.49 -17.44 -28.11
C THR A 228 20.07 -18.84 -27.78
N PRO A 229 20.02 -19.79 -28.74
CA PRO A 229 20.48 -21.17 -28.52
C PRO A 229 22.01 -21.28 -28.66
N SER A 230 22.66 -21.85 -27.64
CA SER A 230 24.01 -22.40 -27.77
C SER A 230 23.93 -23.71 -28.54
N GLY A 231 24.44 -23.72 -29.78
CA GLY A 231 24.62 -24.92 -30.57
C GLY A 231 25.69 -25.81 -29.94
N ALA A 232 25.27 -27.00 -29.49
CA ALA A 232 26.17 -28.07 -29.09
C ALA A 232 26.94 -28.58 -30.32
N GLY A 233 28.26 -28.70 -30.16
CA GLY A 233 29.14 -29.35 -31.12
C GLY A 233 28.82 -30.83 -31.29
N ALA A 234 28.94 -31.31 -32.53
CA ALA A 234 29.07 -32.71 -32.84
C ALA A 234 30.44 -32.92 -33.49
N HIS A 235 31.40 -33.41 -32.69
CA HIS A 235 32.53 -34.19 -33.20
C HIS A 235 32.03 -35.63 -33.37
N ALA A 236 32.09 -36.13 -34.60
CA ALA A 236 32.00 -37.55 -34.90
C ALA A 236 33.28 -37.96 -35.63
N ASP A 237 33.98 -38.94 -35.07
CA ASP A 237 35.11 -39.61 -35.67
C ASP A 237 34.67 -40.54 -36.81
N GLY A 238 35.43 -40.50 -37.90
CA GLY A 238 35.94 -41.68 -38.61
C GLY A 238 35.08 -42.36 -39.69
N ALA A 239 35.47 -42.19 -40.96
CA ALA A 239 35.83 -43.27 -41.90
C ALA A 239 36.08 -42.69 -43.32
N GLY A 240 37.29 -42.95 -43.88
CA GLY A 240 37.62 -42.71 -45.29
C GLY A 240 38.90 -41.93 -45.51
#